data_AF-A0A3D1TU08-F1
#
_entry.id   AF-A0A3D1TU08-F1
#
_cell.length_a   1.000
_cell.length_b   1.000
_cell.length_c   1.000
_cell.angle_alpha   90.00
_cell.angle_beta   90.00
_cell.angle_gamma   90.00
#
_symmetry.space_group_name_H-M   'P 1'
#
loop_
_entity.id
_entity.type
_entity.pdbx_description
1 polymer ?
#
loop_
_entity_poly.entity_id
_entity_poly.type
_entity_poly.pdbx_seq_one_letter_code
_entity_poly.pdbx_strand_id
1 'polypeptide(L)' 'MPERVVAKLFRNGRSQAVRLPKEFRFRGEKVQVRRVNTGVLLEPVLDVEDWFAR' A
#
# COMPACT_ATOMS: atom_id res chain seq x y z
N MET A 1 17.81 -0.81 -9.40
CA MET A 1 16.53 -0.06 -9.45
C MET A 1 15.48 -0.97 -8.84
N PRO A 2 14.55 -0.51 -7.97
CA PRO A 2 13.49 -1.42 -7.53
C PRO A 2 12.72 -1.89 -8.77
N GLU A 3 12.36 -3.17 -8.79
CA GLU A 3 11.51 -3.74 -9.83
C GLU A 3 10.25 -2.89 -9.94
N ARG A 4 9.97 -2.36 -11.14
CA ARG A 4 8.75 -1.62 -11.44
C ARG A 4 7.82 -2.55 -12.18
N VAL A 5 6.59 -2.64 -11.69
CA VAL A 5 5.53 -3.38 -12.37
C VAL A 5 4.34 -2.46 -12.61
N VAL A 6 3.65 -2.68 -13.72
CA VAL A 6 2.42 -1.97 -14.03
C VAL A 6 1.27 -2.65 -13.29
N ALA A 7 0.67 -1.93 -12.34
CA ALA A 7 -0.51 -2.39 -11.61
C ALA A 7 -1.79 -1.88 -12.28
N LYS A 8 -2.88 -2.66 -12.18
CA LYS A 8 -4.18 -2.28 -12.72
C LYS A 8 -4.91 -1.32 -11.78
N LEU A 9 -5.36 -0.20 -12.32
CA LEU A 9 -6.35 0.66 -11.67
C LEU A 9 -7.75 0.10 -11.90
N PHE A 10 -8.58 0.17 -10.86
CA PHE A 10 -9.98 -0.22 -10.91
C PHE A 10 -10.82 0.64 -9.96
N ARG A 11 -12.13 0.43 -9.96
CA ARG A 11 -13.07 1.11 -9.07
C ARG A 11 -13.49 0.16 -7.95
N ASN A 12 -13.49 0.65 -6.71
CA ASN A 12 -14.11 -0.02 -5.58
C ASN A 12 -15.22 0.90 -5.05
N GLY A 13 -16.47 0.62 -5.45
CA GLY A 13 -17.59 1.55 -5.25
C GLY A 13 -17.30 2.94 -5.87
N ARG A 14 -17.36 3.98 -5.04
CA ARG A 14 -17.09 5.38 -5.43
C ARG A 14 -15.60 5.75 -5.42
N SER A 15 -14.72 4.84 -5.02
CA SER A 15 -13.29 5.09 -4.88
C SER A 15 -12.48 4.51 -6.04
N GLN A 16 -11.32 5.12 -6.33
CA GLN A 16 -10.29 4.51 -7.18
C GLN A 16 -9.43 3.58 -6.31
N ALA A 17 -9.03 2.45 -6.88
CA ALA A 17 -8.19 1.45 -6.22
C ALA A 17 -7.10 0.93 -7.16
N VAL A 18 -6.00 0.44 -6.59
CA VAL A 18 -4.90 -0.23 -7.28
C VAL A 18 -4.87 -1.68 -6.85
N ARG A 19 -4.74 -2.62 -7.79
CA ARG A 19 -4.50 -4.03 -7.45
C ARG A 19 -3.02 -4.22 -7.18
N LEU A 20 -2.63 -4.38 -5.91
CA LEU A 20 -1.25 -4.66 -5.55
C LEU A 20 -0.83 -6.06 -6.03
N PRO A 21 0.25 -6.15 -6.84
CA PRO A 21 0.86 -7.44 -7.18
C PRO A 21 1.39 -8.15 -5.93
N LYS A 22 1.58 -9.47 -6.02
CA LYS A 22 1.81 -10.34 -4.85
C LYS A 22 3.05 -9.90 -4.05
N GLU A 23 4.09 -9.52 -4.76
CA GLU A 23 5.39 -9.08 -4.27
C GLU A 23 5.35 -7.70 -3.58
N PHE A 24 4.29 -6.90 -3.78
CA PHE A 24 4.10 -5.59 -3.14
C PHE A 24 2.97 -5.60 -2.09
N ARG A 25 2.47 -6.77 -1.69
CA ARG A 25 1.42 -6.86 -0.65
C ARG A 25 1.98 -6.52 0.72
N PHE A 26 1.22 -5.73 1.48
CA PHE A 26 1.52 -5.43 2.88
C PHE A 26 1.00 -6.54 3.79
N ARG A 27 1.62 -6.71 4.95
CA ARG A 27 1.03 -7.43 6.08
C ARG A 27 0.01 -6.52 6.77
N GLY A 28 -1.09 -7.10 7.26
CA GLY A 28 -2.15 -6.37 7.95
C GLY A 28 -3.23 -5.82 7.01
N GLU A 29 -4.09 -4.96 7.55
CA GLU A 29 -5.31 -4.49 6.86
C GLU A 29 -5.26 -3.00 6.47
N LYS A 30 -4.28 -2.25 6.99
CA LYS A 30 -4.23 -0.79 6.88
C LYS A 30 -2.85 -0.31 6.46
N VAL A 31 -2.84 0.73 5.64
CA VAL A 31 -1.65 1.48 5.23
C VAL A 31 -1.91 2.96 5.38
N GLN A 32 -0.87 3.73 5.68
CA GLN A 32 -0.91 5.19 5.61
C GLN A 32 -0.52 5.63 4.20
N VAL A 33 -1.14 6.70 3.72
CA VAL A 33 -0.96 7.24 2.36
C VAL A 33 -0.48 8.67 2.46
N ARG A 34 0.62 9.02 1.80
CA ARG A 34 1.07 10.41 1.65
C ARG A 34 1.41 10.74 0.21
N ARG A 35 1.19 11.99 -0.18
CA ARG A 35 1.54 12.48 -1.53
C ARG A 35 3.04 12.76 -1.63
N VAL A 36 3.65 12.30 -2.72
CA VAL A 36 5.08 12.53 -3.02
C VAL A 36 5.23 12.82 -4.51
N ASN A 37 5.84 13.95 -4.87
CA ASN A 37 6.03 14.36 -6.27
C ASN A 37 4.75 14.18 -7.11
N THR A 38 4.80 13.32 -8.13
CA THR A 38 3.70 13.00 -9.06
C THR A 38 2.86 11.79 -8.64
N GLY A 39 3.05 11.26 -7.43
CA GLY A 39 2.40 10.04 -6.97
C GLY A 39 2.07 10.02 -5.47
N VAL A 40 1.90 8.81 -4.95
CA VAL A 40 1.67 8.55 -3.53
C VAL A 40 2.63 7.48 -3.02
N LEU A 41 3.02 7.60 -1.76
CA LEU A 41 3.72 6.55 -1.03
C LEU A 41 2.72 5.87 -0.08
N LEU A 42 2.75 4.54 -0.07
CA LEU A 42 2.04 3.69 0.86
C LEU A 42 3.04 3.13 1.87
N GLU A 43 2.76 3.29 3.16
CA GLU A 43 3.59 2.80 4.25
C GLU A 43 2.71 1.96 5.19
N PRO A 44 3.20 0.87 5.80
CA PRO A 44 2.41 0.08 6.73
C PRO A 44 2.03 0.92 7.96
N VAL A 45 0.81 0.73 8.45
CA VAL A 45 0.49 1.18 9.81
C VAL A 45 0.93 0.07 10.75
N LEU A 46 1.93 0.34 11.58
CA LEU A 46 2.33 -0.59 12.63
C LEU A 46 1.28 -0.48 13.75
N ASP A 47 0.58 -1.57 14.03
CA ASP A 47 -0.19 -1.63 15.25
C ASP A 47 0.76 -1.72 16.45
N VAL A 48 0.38 -1.10 17.56
CA VAL A 48 1.21 -1.05 18.77
C VAL A 48 1.48 -2.48 19.26
N GLU A 49 0.51 -3.38 19.10
CA GLU A 49 0.64 -4.81 19.41
C GLU A 49 1.70 -5.50 18.53
N ASP A 50 1.78 -5.17 17.23
CA ASP A 50 2.81 -5.71 16.32
C ASP A 50 4.22 -5.18 16.66
N TRP A 51 4.32 -4.02 17.32
CA TRP A 51 5.60 -3.42 17.74
C TRP A 51 6.16 -4.04 19.03
N PHE A 52 5.29 -4.45 19.96
CA PHE A 52 5.66 -5.10 21.22
C PHE A 52 5.76 -6.64 21.13
N ALA A 53 5.23 -7.27 20.08
CA ALA A 53 5.33 -8.70 19.85
C ALA A 53 6.67 -9.15 19.20
N ARG A 54 7.69 -8.29 19.25
CA ARG A 54 9.01 -8.49 18.61
C ARG A 54 10.12 -8.75 19.62
#